data_AF-A0A8J9YEJ7-F1
#
_entry.id   AF-A0A8J9YEJ7-F1
#
_cell.length_a   1.000
_cell.length_b   1.000
_cell.length_c   1.000
_cell.angle_alpha   90.00
_cell.angle_beta   90.00
_cell.angle_gamma   90.00
#
_symmetry.space_group_name_H-M   'P 1'
#
loop_
_entity.id
_entity.type
_entity.pdbx_description
1 polymer ?
#
loop_
_entity_poly.entity_id
_entity_poly.type
_entity_poly.pdbx_seq_one_letter_code
_entity_poly.pdbx_strand_id
1 'polypeptide(L)'
;MQSIICFVFLAVTLAIDNKPQYDLKDAPALFEKFMKDYNRHYKDEADKNVHYEAFVESLKFIIDANKAHPSATFDINKFSDYTMDEWAKMTGLV
;
A
#
# COMPACT_ATOMS: atom_id res chain seq x y z
N MET A 1 11.56 9.85 57.75
CA MET A 1 10.57 10.21 56.71
C MET A 1 11.16 9.82 55.37
N GLN A 2 10.69 8.72 54.78
CA GLN A 2 11.13 8.29 53.45
C GLN A 2 10.06 8.77 52.46
N SER A 3 10.38 9.78 51.64
CA SER A 3 9.44 10.27 50.62
C SER A 3 9.37 9.27 49.47
N ILE A 4 8.20 8.68 49.26
CA ILE A 4 7.92 7.83 48.10
C ILE A 4 7.66 8.77 46.90
N ILE A 5 8.62 8.86 46.00
CA ILE A 5 8.44 9.54 44.72
C ILE A 5 7.79 8.55 43.76
N CYS A 6 6.48 8.66 43.59
CA CYS A 6 5.75 7.97 42.52
C CYS A 6 6.05 8.66 41.19
N PHE A 7 7.02 8.14 40.44
CA PHE A 7 7.13 8.45 39.01
C PHE A 7 5.98 7.75 38.29
N VAL A 8 4.90 8.48 38.07
CA VAL A 8 3.84 8.08 37.13
C VAL A 8 4.49 8.05 35.76
N PHE A 9 4.78 6.85 35.24
CA PHE A 9 5.09 6.66 33.83
C PHE A 9 3.84 7.02 33.04
N LEU A 10 3.76 8.27 32.59
CA LEU A 10 2.83 8.68 31.57
C LEU A 10 3.25 7.93 30.30
N ALA A 11 2.64 6.77 30.05
CA ALA A 11 2.73 6.09 28.79
C ALA A 11 2.12 7.02 27.74
N VAL A 12 2.95 7.85 27.12
CA VAL A 12 2.57 8.57 25.91
C VAL A 12 2.33 7.49 24.87
N THR A 13 1.07 7.10 24.68
CA THR A 13 0.66 6.24 23.59
C THR A 13 0.80 7.07 22.32
N LEU A 14 2.01 7.11 21.74
CA LEU A 14 2.15 7.47 20.35
C LEU A 14 1.27 6.48 19.59
N ALA A 15 0.23 6.98 18.92
CA ALA A 15 -0.56 6.17 18.02
C ALA A 15 0.42 5.49 17.07
N ILE A 16 0.59 4.17 17.23
CA ILE A 16 1.49 3.40 16.38
C ILE A 16 0.87 3.47 14.99
N ASP A 17 1.52 4.21 14.10
CA ASP A 17 1.09 4.31 12.72
C ASP A 17 1.35 2.96 12.03
N ASN A 18 0.37 2.05 12.13
CA ASN A 18 0.45 0.69 11.59
C ASN A 18 0.26 0.66 10.05
N LYS A 19 0.40 1.80 9.36
CA LYS A 19 0.30 1.84 7.90
C LYS A 19 1.47 1.08 7.26
N PRO A 20 1.22 0.35 6.16
CA PRO A 20 2.30 -0.29 5.41
C PRO A 20 3.26 0.78 4.88
N GLN A 21 4.55 0.53 5.08
CA GLN A 21 5.63 1.37 4.56
C GLN A 21 6.25 0.65 3.37
N TYR A 22 6.11 1.23 2.19
CA TYR A 22 6.68 0.71 0.96
C TYR A 22 7.78 1.62 0.43
N ASP A 23 8.72 1.01 -0.29
CA ASP A 23 9.71 1.71 -1.10
C ASP A 23 9.52 1.30 -2.57
N LEU A 24 9.59 2.26 -3.48
CA LEU A 24 9.45 2.01 -4.91
C LEU A 24 10.55 1.10 -5.46
N LYS A 25 11.73 1.05 -4.83
CA LYS A 25 12.79 0.12 -5.23
C LYS A 25 12.39 -1.35 -5.05
N ASP A 26 11.44 -1.62 -4.16
CA ASP A 26 10.96 -2.97 -3.87
C ASP A 26 9.79 -3.38 -4.79
N ALA A 27 9.37 -2.52 -5.72
CA ALA A 27 8.25 -2.77 -6.62
C ALA A 27 8.34 -4.10 -7.39
N PRO A 28 9.49 -4.55 -7.93
CA PRO A 28 9.58 -5.85 -8.58
C PRO A 28 9.20 -7.01 -7.65
N ALA A 29 9.75 -7.03 -6.43
CA ALA A 29 9.49 -8.09 -5.45
C ALA A 29 8.05 -8.02 -4.91
N LEU A 30 7.52 -6.81 -4.70
CA LEU A 30 6.13 -6.60 -4.29
C LEU A 30 5.15 -7.06 -5.37
N PHE A 31 5.46 -6.84 -6.66
CA PHE A 31 4.63 -7.30 -7.76
C PHE A 31 4.63 -8.83 -7.88
N GLU A 32 5.80 -9.48 -7.71
CA GLU A 32 5.87 -10.94 -7.64
C GLU A 32 5.04 -11.53 -6.50
N LYS A 33 5.06 -10.89 -5.33
CA LYS A 33 4.22 -11.29 -4.20
C LYS A 33 2.74 -11.04 -4.49
N PHE A 34 2.39 -9.88 -5.03
CA PHE A 34 1.03 -9.52 -5.42
C PHE A 34 0.43 -10.54 -6.40
N MET A 35 1.20 -10.94 -7.43
CA MET A 35 0.73 -11.94 -8.39
C MET A 35 0.38 -13.27 -7.72
N LYS A 36 1.17 -13.70 -6.73
CA LYS A 36 0.91 -14.92 -5.95
C LYS A 36 -0.29 -14.77 -5.03
N ASP A 37 -0.34 -13.67 -4.26
CA ASP A 37 -1.37 -13.42 -3.26
C ASP A 37 -2.78 -13.29 -3.88
N TYR A 38 -2.85 -12.69 -5.07
CA TYR A 38 -4.11 -12.47 -5.79
C TYR A 38 -4.32 -13.39 -6.99
N ASN A 39 -3.48 -14.42 -7.13
CA ASN A 39 -3.54 -15.40 -8.20
C ASN A 39 -3.69 -14.77 -9.60
N ARG A 40 -2.80 -13.80 -9.90
CA ARG A 40 -2.77 -13.07 -11.16
C ARG A 40 -2.11 -13.89 -12.24
N HIS A 41 -2.75 -13.93 -13.41
CA HIS A 41 -2.26 -14.58 -14.61
C HIS A 41 -2.44 -13.60 -15.76
N TYR A 42 -1.34 -13.31 -16.47
CA TYR A 42 -1.33 -12.42 -17.62
C TYR A 42 -1.21 -13.23 -18.90
N LYS A 43 -1.75 -12.69 -19.99
CA LYS A 43 -1.79 -13.38 -21.29
C LYS A 43 -0.40 -13.66 -21.84
N ASP A 44 0.49 -12.69 -21.73
CA ASP A 44 1.86 -12.73 -22.22
C ASP A 44 2.74 -11.73 -21.45
N GLU A 45 4.04 -11.69 -21.74
CA GLU A 45 4.96 -10.76 -21.05
C GLU A 45 4.67 -9.28 -21.36
N ALA A 46 4.05 -8.96 -22.49
CA ALA A 46 3.68 -7.58 -22.80
C ALA A 46 2.51 -7.14 -21.91
N ASP A 47 1.49 -7.99 -21.77
CA ASP A 47 0.36 -7.80 -20.85
C ASP A 47 0.84 -7.67 -19.40
N LYS A 48 1.73 -8.56 -18.97
CA LYS A 48 2.35 -8.50 -17.64
C LYS A 48 3.13 -7.21 -17.41
N ASN A 49 3.86 -6.71 -18.41
CA ASN A 49 4.57 -5.44 -18.30
C ASN A 49 3.62 -4.25 -18.15
N VAL A 50 2.51 -4.22 -18.90
CA VAL A 50 1.49 -3.17 -18.77
C VAL A 50 0.90 -3.16 -17.36
N HIS A 51 0.59 -4.34 -16.81
CA HIS A 51 0.07 -4.46 -15.45
C HIS A 51 1.13 -4.17 -14.38
N TYR A 52 2.40 -4.46 -14.63
CA TYR A 52 3.49 -4.07 -13.75
C TYR A 52 3.65 -2.54 -13.68
N GLU A 53 3.57 -1.85 -14.81
CA GLU A 53 3.59 -0.39 -14.85
C GLU A 53 2.40 0.20 -14.07
N ALA A 54 1.19 -0.33 -14.26
CA ALA A 54 0.02 0.05 -13.49
C ALA A 54 0.19 -0.20 -11.98
N PHE A 55 0.82 -1.32 -11.61
CA PHE A 55 1.15 -1.64 -10.23
C PHE A 55 2.13 -0.63 -9.60
N VAL A 56 3.16 -0.23 -10.33
CA VAL A 56 4.11 0.81 -9.88
C VAL A 56 3.40 2.13 -9.62
N GLU A 57 2.47 2.54 -10.49
CA GLU A 57 1.68 3.77 -10.28
C GLU A 57 0.76 3.66 -9.06
N SER A 58 0.10 2.52 -8.85
CA SER A 58 -0.67 2.26 -7.63
C SER A 58 0.20 2.31 -6.37
N LEU A 59 1.42 1.76 -6.43
CA LEU A 59 2.36 1.78 -5.30
C LEU A 59 2.80 3.20 -4.95
N LYS A 60 3.09 4.04 -5.95
CA LYS A 60 3.36 5.48 -5.76
C LYS A 60 2.19 6.16 -5.07
N PHE A 61 0.97 5.94 -5.57
CA PHE A 61 -0.24 6.49 -4.96
C PHE A 61 -0.38 6.07 -3.50
N ILE A 62 -0.21 4.78 -3.17
CA ILE A 62 -0.31 4.28 -1.80
C ILE A 62 0.73 4.96 -0.88
N ILE A 63 1.98 5.05 -1.33
CA ILE A 63 3.07 5.69 -0.56
C ILE A 63 2.73 7.14 -0.25
N ASP A 64 2.25 7.90 -1.24
CA ASP A 64 1.95 9.32 -1.06
C ASP A 64 0.64 9.55 -0.30
N ALA A 65 -0.39 8.74 -0.53
CA ALA A 65 -1.67 8.81 0.17
C ALA A 65 -1.50 8.49 1.67
N ASN A 66 -0.70 7.50 2.03
CA ASN A 66 -0.41 7.18 3.44
C ASN A 66 0.36 8.30 4.16
N LYS A 67 1.19 9.07 3.44
CA LYS A 67 1.86 10.26 4.00
C LYS A 67 0.89 11.43 4.15
N ALA A 68 0.00 11.63 3.17
CA ALA A 68 -0.91 12.77 3.12
C ALA A 68 -2.14 12.63 4.03
N HIS A 69 -2.61 11.40 4.26
CA HIS A 69 -3.87 11.13 4.94
C HIS A 69 -3.64 10.32 6.23
N PRO A 70 -3.39 10.98 7.38
CA PRO A 70 -3.06 10.29 8.62
C PRO A 70 -4.19 9.42 9.18
N SER A 71 -5.45 9.73 8.83
CA SER A 71 -6.65 9.01 9.30
C SER A 71 -7.10 7.86 8.39
N ALA A 72 -6.38 7.59 7.30
CA ALA A 72 -6.70 6.51 6.37
C ALA A 72 -5.48 5.64 6.11
N THR A 73 -5.71 4.36 5.83
CA THR A 73 -4.67 3.41 5.46
C THR A 73 -4.93 2.92 4.05
N PHE A 74 -3.94 3.11 3.19
CA PHE A 74 -3.89 2.62 1.82
C PHE A 74 -2.90 1.45 1.78
N ASP A 75 -3.24 0.40 1.04
CA ASP A 75 -2.47 -0.84 1.01
C ASP A 75 -2.59 -1.49 -0.38
N ILE A 76 -1.62 -2.35 -0.71
CA ILE A 76 -1.67 -3.20 -1.90
C ILE A 76 -2.87 -4.14 -1.76
N ASN A 77 -3.79 -4.04 -2.72
CA ASN A 77 -5.03 -4.81 -2.73
C ASN A 77 -5.24 -5.43 -4.11
N LYS A 78 -6.32 -6.20 -4.27
CA LYS A 78 -6.62 -6.88 -5.53
C LYS A 78 -6.66 -5.94 -6.74
N PHE A 79 -6.91 -4.65 -6.60
CA PHE A 79 -6.99 -3.71 -7.74
C PHE A 79 -5.68 -2.99 -8.03
N SER A 80 -4.59 -3.34 -7.33
CA SER A 80 -3.33 -2.61 -7.44
C SER A 80 -2.68 -2.68 -8.81
N ASP A 81 -3.00 -3.65 -9.68
CA ASP A 81 -2.49 -3.75 -11.05
C ASP A 81 -3.47 -3.25 -12.12
N TYR A 82 -4.57 -2.60 -11.74
CA TYR A 82 -5.56 -2.14 -12.70
C TYR A 82 -5.03 -0.99 -13.55
N THR A 83 -5.11 -1.17 -14.86
CA THR A 83 -4.90 -0.13 -15.87
C THR A 83 -6.02 0.92 -15.83
N MET A 84 -5.79 2.09 -16.42
CA MET A 84 -6.82 3.13 -16.52
C MET A 84 -8.07 2.64 -17.26
N ASP A 85 -7.89 1.84 -18.32
CA ASP A 85 -9.01 1.27 -19.08
C ASP A 85 -9.84 0.28 -18.24
N GLU A 86 -9.21 -0.48 -17.35
CA GLU A 86 -9.91 -1.38 -16.43
C GLU A 86 -10.66 -0.62 -15.34
N TRP A 87 -10.07 0.47 -14.82
CA TRP A 87 -10.75 1.38 -13.91
C TRP A 87 -11.97 2.05 -14.57
N ALA A 88 -11.82 2.53 -15.80
CA ALA A 88 -12.92 3.11 -16.59
C ALA A 88 -14.08 2.13 -16.75
N LYS A 89 -13.77 0.89 -17.16
CA LYS A 89 -14.76 -0.20 -17.30
C LYS A 89 -15.42 -0.55 -15.97
N MET A 90 -14.66 -0.60 -14.87
CA MET A 90 -15.19 -0.92 -13.54
C MET A 90 -16.14 0.16 -13.01
N THR A 91 -15.82 1.42 -13.24
CA THR A 91 -16.57 2.58 -12.70
C THR A 91 -17.72 3.03 -13.60
N GLY A 92 -17.79 2.52 -14.83
CA GLY A 92 -18.76 2.98 -15.82
C GLY A 92 -18.44 4.36 -16.39
N LEU A 93 -17.21 4.85 -16.16
CA LEU A 93 -16.68 6.07 -16.76
C LEU A 93 -16.13 5.71 -18.14
N VAL A 94 -17.03 5.51 -19.10
CA VAL A 94 -16.72 5.25 -20.52
C VAL A 94 -17.07 6.45 -21.38
#